data_AF-A0A7W0IEF8-F1
#
_entry.id   AF-A0A7W0IEF8-F1
#
_cell.length_a   1.000
_cell.length_b   1.000
_cell.length_c   1.000
_cell.angle_alpha   90.00
_cell.angle_beta   90.00
_cell.angle_gamma   90.00
#
_symmetry.space_group_name_H-M   'P 1'
#
loop_
_entity.id
_entity.type
_entity.pdbx_description
1 polymer ?
#
loop_
_entity_poly.entity_id
_entity_poly.type
_entity_poly.pdbx_seq_one_letter_code
_entity_poly.pdbx_strand_id
1 'polypeptide(L)'
;GLRDAARFFWQTMTRHRTFCFGGNSVREHLHPRDDFTSALQSPEGPETCNTYNMLKLSRALFLQEPDAEVLDHYERATVNHILSSLHPKGGLVYFTPVRPGHYRVVSTPHNCFWCCVGTGLENHAKYGELVYTTEGGEVFVNLFIASRLSLPEQHLVLEQ
;
A
#
# COMPACT_ATOMS: atom_id res chain seq x y z
N GLY A 1 1.65 -24.45 6.21
CA GLY A 1 1.46 -23.85 7.55
C GLY A 1 0.81 -22.48 7.45
N LEU A 2 0.72 -21.72 8.55
CA LEU A 2 0.11 -20.36 8.56
C LEU A 2 0.81 -19.38 7.61
N ARG A 3 2.14 -19.48 7.47
CA ARG A 3 2.93 -18.68 6.52
C ARG A 3 2.48 -18.92 5.07
N ASP A 4 2.37 -20.18 4.66
CA ASP A 4 1.99 -20.53 3.29
C ASP A 4 0.57 -20.08 2.99
N ALA A 5 -0.33 -20.10 3.98
CA ALA A 5 -1.68 -19.55 3.84
C ALA A 5 -1.66 -18.02 3.61
N ALA A 6 -0.84 -17.28 4.38
CA ALA A 6 -0.67 -15.84 4.20
C ALA A 6 -0.05 -15.48 2.83
N ARG A 7 0.96 -16.26 2.40
CA ARG A 7 1.58 -16.12 1.08
C ARG A 7 0.60 -16.39 -0.06
N PHE A 8 -0.16 -17.48 0.04
CA PHE A 8 -1.19 -17.86 -0.93
C PHE A 8 -2.29 -16.80 -1.03
N PHE A 9 -2.77 -16.30 0.12
CA PHE A 9 -3.72 -15.19 0.17
C PHE A 9 -3.16 -13.97 -0.55
N TRP A 10 -1.95 -13.55 -0.20
CA TRP A 10 -1.31 -12.39 -0.81
C TRP A 10 -1.22 -12.55 -2.34
N GLN A 11 -0.74 -13.69 -2.83
CA GLN A 11 -0.57 -13.95 -4.27
C GLN A 11 -1.92 -13.93 -4.98
N THR A 12 -2.95 -14.52 -4.39
CA THR A 12 -4.30 -14.52 -4.93
C THR A 12 -4.83 -13.09 -5.06
N MET A 13 -4.61 -12.25 -4.04
CA MET A 13 -5.06 -10.87 -4.04
C MET A 13 -4.31 -10.02 -5.07
N THR A 14 -2.97 -10.02 -5.03
CA THR A 14 -2.15 -9.13 -5.86
C THR A 14 -2.18 -9.49 -7.34
N ARG A 15 -2.30 -10.79 -7.69
CA ARG A 15 -2.30 -11.25 -9.08
C ARG A 15 -3.67 -11.26 -9.74
N HIS A 16 -4.74 -11.35 -8.97
CA HIS A 16 -6.07 -11.59 -9.54
C HIS A 16 -7.16 -10.61 -9.08
N ARG A 17 -6.92 -9.79 -8.06
CA ARG A 17 -7.95 -8.95 -7.43
C ARG A 17 -7.51 -7.52 -7.21
N THR A 18 -6.33 -7.14 -7.69
CA THR A 18 -5.73 -5.83 -7.51
C THR A 18 -5.66 -5.07 -8.83
N PHE A 19 -6.04 -3.80 -8.81
CA PHE A 19 -5.97 -2.88 -9.94
C PHE A 19 -4.53 -2.38 -10.17
N CYS A 20 -4.32 -1.67 -11.29
CA CYS A 20 -3.01 -1.19 -11.70
C CYS A 20 -2.29 -0.37 -10.60
N PHE A 21 -3.03 0.46 -9.85
CA PHE A 21 -2.49 1.28 -8.76
C PHE A 21 -2.30 0.54 -7.43
N GLY A 22 -2.56 -0.77 -7.36
CA GLY A 22 -2.27 -1.59 -6.18
C GLY A 22 -3.43 -1.80 -5.21
N GLY A 23 -4.54 -1.05 -5.37
CA GLY A 23 -5.76 -1.25 -4.59
C GLY A 23 -6.62 -2.42 -5.06
N ASN A 24 -7.51 -2.90 -4.18
CA ASN A 24 -8.48 -3.96 -4.46
C ASN A 24 -9.84 -3.63 -3.81
N SER A 25 -10.85 -4.43 -4.14
CA SER A 25 -12.26 -4.32 -3.74
C SER A 25 -13.08 -3.29 -4.52
N VAL A 26 -14.41 -3.48 -4.46
CA VAL A 26 -15.44 -2.56 -4.95
C VAL A 26 -16.53 -2.57 -3.89
N ARG A 27 -16.94 -1.39 -3.40
CA ARG A 27 -17.84 -1.27 -2.24
C ARG A 27 -17.37 -2.13 -1.05
N GLU A 28 -16.07 -2.13 -0.78
CA GLU A 28 -15.43 -2.89 0.32
C GLU A 28 -15.42 -4.43 0.17
N HIS A 29 -16.00 -4.97 -0.91
CA HIS A 29 -16.12 -6.41 -1.10
C HIS A 29 -15.30 -6.91 -2.28
N LEU A 30 -14.89 -8.18 -2.22
CA LEU A 30 -14.28 -8.86 -3.35
C LEU A 30 -15.37 -9.22 -4.37
N HIS A 31 -15.29 -8.62 -5.56
CA HIS A 31 -16.10 -9.02 -6.70
C HIS A 31 -15.57 -10.34 -7.31
N PRO A 32 -16.30 -11.02 -8.21
CA PRO A 32 -15.78 -12.22 -8.89
C PRO A 32 -14.45 -11.94 -9.60
N ARG A 33 -13.57 -12.94 -9.63
CA ARG A 33 -12.19 -12.79 -10.14
C ARG A 33 -12.15 -12.40 -11.62
N ASP A 34 -13.16 -12.82 -12.37
CA ASP A 34 -13.32 -12.72 -13.81
C ASP A 34 -14.36 -11.68 -14.23
N ASP A 35 -14.97 -10.96 -13.28
CA ASP A 35 -15.93 -9.89 -13.55
C ASP A 35 -15.56 -8.60 -12.82
N PHE A 36 -14.98 -7.66 -13.57
CA PHE A 36 -14.61 -6.32 -13.11
C PHE A 36 -15.64 -5.25 -13.49
N THR A 37 -16.81 -5.64 -14.02
CA THR A 37 -17.85 -4.70 -14.48
C THR A 37 -18.26 -3.73 -13.37
N SER A 38 -18.42 -4.26 -12.15
CA SER A 38 -18.77 -3.45 -10.98
C SER A 38 -17.73 -2.37 -10.66
N ALA A 39 -16.43 -2.63 -10.89
CA ALA A 39 -15.36 -1.66 -10.64
C ALA A 39 -15.40 -0.48 -11.61
N LEU A 40 -15.79 -0.74 -12.85
CA LEU A 40 -15.90 0.27 -13.91
C LEU A 40 -17.16 1.13 -13.78
N GLN A 41 -18.17 0.64 -13.07
CA GLN A 41 -19.47 1.31 -12.93
C GLN A 41 -19.67 1.99 -11.57
N SER A 42 -19.04 1.47 -10.51
CA SER A 42 -19.20 1.96 -9.14
C SER A 42 -18.39 3.24 -8.89
N PRO A 43 -18.94 4.24 -8.16
CA PRO A 43 -18.14 5.31 -7.60
C PRO A 43 -17.27 4.82 -6.42
N GLU A 44 -17.66 3.73 -5.78
CA GLU A 44 -16.97 3.13 -4.63
C GLU A 44 -16.00 2.06 -5.14
N GLY A 45 -14.83 2.49 -5.65
CA GLY A 45 -13.73 1.62 -6.07
C GLY A 45 -12.90 1.10 -4.89
N PRO A 46 -11.63 0.73 -5.10
CA PRO A 46 -10.75 0.28 -4.03
C PRO A 46 -10.72 1.18 -2.79
N GLU A 47 -10.79 0.54 -1.64
CA GLU A 47 -10.66 1.17 -0.32
C GLU A 47 -9.18 1.33 0.09
N THR A 48 -8.84 2.47 0.69
CA THR A 48 -7.48 2.75 1.17
C THR A 48 -7.01 1.78 2.26
N CYS A 49 -7.88 1.40 3.21
CA CYS A 49 -7.55 0.43 4.28
C CYS A 49 -7.03 -0.90 3.73
N ASN A 50 -7.63 -1.38 2.64
CA ASN A 50 -7.28 -2.66 2.04
C ASN A 50 -5.84 -2.63 1.54
N THR A 51 -5.43 -1.50 0.97
CA THR A 51 -4.07 -1.33 0.45
C THR A 51 -3.06 -1.21 1.57
N TYR A 52 -3.35 -0.42 2.61
CA TYR A 52 -2.49 -0.33 3.79
C TYR A 52 -2.27 -1.72 4.44
N ASN A 53 -3.32 -2.54 4.58
CA ASN A 53 -3.19 -3.86 5.16
C ASN A 53 -2.46 -4.84 4.23
N MET A 54 -2.66 -4.75 2.91
CA MET A 54 -1.86 -5.49 1.94
C MET A 54 -0.38 -5.11 1.99
N LEU A 55 -0.05 -3.83 2.19
CA LEU A 55 1.34 -3.37 2.37
C LEU A 55 1.94 -3.89 3.68
N LYS A 56 1.17 -3.92 4.78
CA LYS A 56 1.62 -4.54 6.05
C LYS A 56 1.94 -6.02 5.88
N LEU A 57 1.06 -6.76 5.18
CA LEU A 57 1.31 -8.16 4.86
C LEU A 57 2.53 -8.31 3.95
N SER A 58 2.66 -7.47 2.92
CA SER A 58 3.80 -7.46 2.00
C SER A 58 5.12 -7.27 2.75
N ARG A 59 5.19 -6.27 3.63
CA ARG A 59 6.36 -6.03 4.49
C ARG A 59 6.68 -7.24 5.36
N ALA A 60 5.68 -7.84 6.00
CA ALA A 60 5.88 -9.01 6.84
C ALA A 60 6.41 -10.22 6.04
N LEU A 61 5.90 -10.44 4.82
CA LEU A 61 6.38 -11.49 3.92
C LEU A 61 7.82 -11.22 3.48
N PHE A 62 8.12 -9.99 3.04
CA PHE A 62 9.44 -9.61 2.56
C PHE A 62 10.52 -9.73 3.65
N LEU A 63 10.23 -9.30 4.87
CA LEU A 63 11.16 -9.41 6.00
C LEU A 63 11.41 -10.85 6.45
N GLN A 64 10.52 -11.78 6.12
CA GLN A 64 10.75 -13.21 6.39
C GLN A 64 11.52 -13.90 5.27
N GLU A 65 11.22 -13.54 4.02
CA GLU A 65 11.84 -14.13 2.83
C GLU A 65 11.84 -13.05 1.74
N PRO A 66 13.01 -12.42 1.48
CA PRO A 66 13.13 -11.38 0.47
C PRO A 66 12.66 -11.86 -0.91
N ASP A 67 11.71 -11.15 -1.50
CA ASP A 67 11.08 -11.47 -2.78
C ASP A 67 10.81 -10.18 -3.56
N ALA A 68 11.38 -10.08 -4.77
CA ALA A 68 11.24 -8.92 -5.63
C ALA A 68 9.77 -8.65 -6.02
N GLU A 69 8.95 -9.69 -6.21
CA GLU A 69 7.52 -9.50 -6.56
C GLU A 69 6.77 -8.81 -5.42
N VAL A 70 7.16 -9.09 -4.17
CA VAL A 70 6.59 -8.46 -2.99
C VAL A 70 6.97 -6.98 -2.94
N LEU A 71 8.24 -6.65 -3.21
CA LEU A 71 8.69 -5.25 -3.28
C LEU A 71 8.04 -4.49 -4.42
N ASP A 72 7.94 -5.07 -5.61
CA ASP A 72 7.30 -4.44 -6.77
C ASP A 72 5.84 -4.07 -6.48
N HIS A 73 5.10 -4.97 -5.80
CA HIS A 73 3.76 -4.64 -5.34
C HIS A 73 3.77 -3.57 -4.24
N TYR A 74 4.71 -3.65 -3.30
CA TYR A 74 4.84 -2.69 -2.21
C TYR A 74 5.07 -1.27 -2.73
N GLU A 75 6.04 -1.10 -3.63
CA GLU A 75 6.33 0.17 -4.31
C GLU A 75 5.10 0.66 -5.08
N ARG A 76 4.56 -0.17 -5.98
CA ARG A 76 3.42 0.19 -6.83
C ARG A 76 2.23 0.67 -6.02
N ALA A 77 1.85 -0.04 -4.96
CA ALA A 77 0.72 0.33 -4.11
C ALA A 77 1.02 1.57 -3.24
N THR A 78 2.26 1.72 -2.76
CA THR A 78 2.68 2.89 -1.98
C THR A 78 2.63 4.16 -2.82
N VAL A 79 3.25 4.16 -3.99
CA VAL A 79 3.36 5.34 -4.85
C VAL A 79 2.02 5.69 -5.52
N ASN A 80 1.25 4.69 -5.96
CA ASN A 80 0.05 4.97 -6.75
C ASN A 80 -1.23 5.07 -5.92
N HIS A 81 -1.40 4.26 -4.86
CA HIS A 81 -2.63 4.32 -4.05
C HIS A 81 -2.42 5.14 -2.78
N ILE A 82 -1.46 4.75 -1.93
CA ILE A 82 -1.28 5.36 -0.61
C ILE A 82 -0.88 6.84 -0.74
N LEU A 83 0.14 7.16 -1.52
CA LEU A 83 0.55 8.55 -1.70
C LEU A 83 -0.59 9.41 -2.26
N SER A 84 -1.40 8.84 -3.16
CA SER A 84 -2.57 9.52 -3.75
C SER A 84 -3.75 9.68 -2.79
N SER A 85 -3.77 8.96 -1.66
CA SER A 85 -4.89 9.01 -0.70
C SER A 85 -4.79 10.17 0.28
N LEU A 86 -3.71 10.97 0.22
CA LEU A 86 -3.59 12.25 0.91
C LEU A 86 -3.84 13.38 -0.09
N HIS A 87 -4.83 14.22 0.18
CA HIS A 87 -5.00 15.42 -0.60
C HIS A 87 -3.90 16.44 -0.26
N PRO A 88 -3.31 17.18 -1.24
CA PRO A 88 -2.19 18.10 -0.98
C PRO A 88 -2.47 19.21 0.03
N LYS A 89 -3.74 19.57 0.24
CA LYS A 89 -4.17 20.55 1.27
C LYS A 89 -4.58 19.90 2.60
N GLY A 90 -4.28 18.62 2.78
CA GLY A 90 -4.77 17.80 3.88
C GLY A 90 -6.11 17.14 3.58
N GLY A 91 -6.43 16.13 4.39
CA GLY A 91 -7.61 15.26 4.23
C GLY A 91 -7.28 13.94 3.51
N LEU A 92 -8.03 12.91 3.87
CA LEU A 92 -7.76 11.51 3.52
C LEU A 92 -8.87 10.93 2.66
N VAL A 93 -8.51 10.05 1.73
CA VAL A 93 -9.46 9.43 0.77
C VAL A 93 -9.89 8.05 1.26
N TYR A 94 -11.19 7.78 1.18
CA TYR A 94 -11.76 6.45 1.45
C TYR A 94 -11.70 5.54 0.22
N PHE A 95 -12.43 5.91 -0.83
CA PHE A 95 -12.53 5.15 -2.07
C PHE A 95 -11.80 5.86 -3.21
N THR A 96 -11.06 5.08 -3.99
CA THR A 96 -10.48 5.51 -5.26
C THR A 96 -11.22 4.84 -6.42
N PRO A 97 -12.14 5.52 -7.12
CA PRO A 97 -12.90 4.92 -8.21
C PRO A 97 -12.00 4.53 -9.40
N VAL A 98 -12.25 3.36 -9.97
CA VAL A 98 -11.71 2.94 -11.28
C VAL A 98 -12.60 3.45 -12.42
N ARG A 99 -13.87 3.75 -12.11
CA ARG A 99 -14.85 4.33 -13.03
C ARG A 99 -14.31 5.60 -13.72
N PRO A 100 -14.26 5.64 -15.06
CA PRO A 100 -13.88 6.84 -15.80
C PRO A 100 -14.80 8.03 -15.50
N GLY A 101 -14.22 9.24 -15.43
CA GLY A 101 -14.97 10.49 -15.23
C GLY A 101 -15.54 10.68 -13.82
N HIS A 102 -15.00 9.98 -12.81
CA HIS A 102 -15.40 10.16 -11.41
C HIS A 102 -14.31 10.85 -10.58
N TYR A 103 -14.67 11.26 -9.36
CA TYR A 103 -13.79 11.95 -8.42
C TYR A 103 -13.70 11.20 -7.08
N ARG A 104 -12.77 11.63 -6.22
CA ARG A 104 -12.58 11.09 -4.86
C ARG A 104 -13.10 12.07 -3.82
N VAL A 105 -13.73 11.55 -2.77
CA VAL A 105 -14.10 12.35 -1.60
C VAL A 105 -12.92 12.42 -0.64
N VAL A 106 -12.68 13.61 -0.10
CA VAL A 106 -11.58 13.91 0.83
C VAL A 106 -12.17 14.21 2.21
N SER A 107 -11.61 13.59 3.24
CA SER A 107 -12.06 13.78 4.63
C SER A 107 -11.73 15.17 5.17
N THR A 108 -12.42 15.59 6.23
CA THR A 108 -12.03 16.75 7.04
C THR A 108 -11.71 16.34 8.48
N PRO A 109 -10.80 17.05 9.18
CA PRO A 109 -10.29 16.60 10.49
C PRO A 109 -11.35 16.41 11.58
N HIS A 110 -12.46 17.16 11.54
CA HIS A 110 -13.44 17.20 12.62
C HIS A 110 -14.79 16.55 12.31
N ASN A 111 -15.02 16.14 11.05
CA ASN A 111 -16.34 15.62 10.62
C ASN A 111 -16.29 14.20 10.04
N CYS A 112 -15.11 13.60 9.87
CA CYS A 112 -14.96 12.31 9.21
C CYS A 112 -14.32 11.28 10.15
N PHE A 113 -15.13 10.29 10.56
CA PHE A 113 -14.74 9.24 11.52
C PHE A 113 -14.71 7.85 10.85
N TRP A 114 -14.08 7.79 9.68
CA TRP A 114 -14.03 6.58 8.86
C TRP A 114 -12.83 5.71 9.22
N CYS A 115 -12.89 4.41 8.92
CA CYS A 115 -11.72 3.51 9.01
C CYS A 115 -10.52 4.07 8.22
N CYS A 116 -10.76 4.56 6.99
CA CYS A 116 -9.72 5.13 6.13
C CYS A 116 -9.11 6.43 6.68
N VAL A 117 -9.78 7.13 7.61
CA VAL A 117 -9.17 8.26 8.33
C VAL A 117 -8.14 7.74 9.32
N GLY A 118 -8.49 6.73 10.13
CA GLY A 118 -7.55 6.10 11.07
C GLY A 118 -6.32 5.54 10.35
N THR A 119 -6.54 4.72 9.32
CA THR A 119 -5.45 4.18 8.50
C THR A 119 -4.66 5.25 7.76
N GLY A 120 -5.32 6.28 7.24
CA GLY A 120 -4.65 7.37 6.54
C GLY A 120 -3.71 8.18 7.43
N LEU A 121 -4.00 8.33 8.73
CA LEU A 121 -3.07 8.93 9.69
C LEU A 121 -1.77 8.13 9.81
N GLU A 122 -1.86 6.80 9.77
CA GLU A 122 -0.68 5.93 9.85
C GLU A 122 0.12 5.88 8.55
N ASN A 123 -0.57 5.86 7.39
CA ASN A 123 0.04 5.71 6.07
C ASN A 123 1.21 6.66 5.83
N HIS A 124 1.02 7.94 6.13
CA HIS A 124 1.95 9.00 5.76
C HIS A 124 3.06 9.21 6.80
N ALA A 125 3.01 8.51 7.94
CA ALA A 125 4.01 8.58 8.99
C ALA A 125 5.16 7.58 8.80
N LYS A 126 5.06 6.67 7.82
CA LYS A 126 5.91 5.46 7.77
C LYS A 126 6.50 5.11 6.40
N TYR A 127 6.59 6.05 5.47
CA TYR A 127 7.20 5.79 4.15
C TYR A 127 8.62 5.22 4.21
N GLY A 128 9.37 5.53 5.28
CA GLY A 128 10.72 5.01 5.50
C GLY A 128 10.81 3.53 5.92
N GLU A 129 9.70 2.87 6.27
CA GLU A 129 9.71 1.59 7.02
C GLU A 129 10.27 0.38 6.26
N LEU A 130 10.43 0.52 4.94
CA LEU A 130 10.96 -0.51 4.06
C LEU A 130 11.96 0.04 3.03
N VAL A 131 12.34 1.33 3.11
CA VAL A 131 13.32 1.91 2.15
C VAL A 131 14.64 1.14 2.20
N TYR A 132 15.05 0.74 3.41
CA TYR A 132 16.24 -0.05 3.65
C TYR A 132 15.92 -1.26 4.52
N THR A 133 16.66 -2.35 4.30
CA THR A 133 16.76 -3.48 5.23
C THR A 133 18.23 -3.82 5.47
N THR A 134 18.53 -4.44 6.61
CA THR A 134 19.89 -4.89 6.95
C THR A 134 19.89 -6.37 7.30
N GLU A 135 20.87 -7.11 6.78
CA GLU A 135 21.06 -8.53 7.08
C GLU A 135 22.55 -8.85 7.01
N GLY A 136 23.09 -9.56 8.01
CA GLY A 136 24.49 -9.99 8.00
C GLY A 136 25.54 -8.86 7.96
N GLY A 137 25.16 -7.62 8.27
CA GLY A 137 26.03 -6.45 8.12
C GLY A 137 25.94 -5.77 6.75
N GLU A 138 25.16 -6.32 5.83
CA GLU A 138 24.87 -5.72 4.53
C GLU A 138 23.64 -4.79 4.62
N VAL A 139 23.60 -3.80 3.73
CA VAL A 139 22.48 -2.86 3.57
C VAL A 139 21.84 -3.10 2.21
N PHE A 140 20.54 -3.36 2.22
CA PHE A 140 19.73 -3.52 1.01
C PHE A 140 18.91 -2.25 0.80
N VAL A 141 18.99 -1.69 -0.40
CA VAL A 141 18.17 -0.56 -0.83
C VAL A 141 16.97 -1.11 -1.58
N ASN A 142 15.78 -1.01 -1.00
CA ASN A 142 14.57 -1.65 -1.54
C ASN A 142 13.68 -0.67 -2.31
N LEU A 143 13.59 0.58 -1.87
CA LEU A 143 12.75 1.62 -2.47
C LEU A 143 13.59 2.86 -2.79
N PHE A 144 13.30 3.48 -3.93
CA PHE A 144 13.99 4.69 -4.39
C PHE A 144 13.30 5.96 -3.90
N ILE A 145 13.23 6.11 -2.57
CA ILE A 145 12.65 7.29 -1.90
C ILE A 145 13.78 8.13 -1.30
N ALA A 146 13.81 9.41 -1.67
CA ALA A 146 14.79 10.36 -1.18
C ALA A 146 14.89 10.31 0.35
N SER A 147 16.04 9.90 0.88
CA SER A 147 16.18 9.55 2.28
C SER A 147 17.64 9.44 2.72
N ARG A 148 17.87 9.54 4.03
CA ARG A 148 19.17 9.38 4.66
C ARG A 148 19.13 8.26 5.70
N LEU A 149 19.96 7.24 5.50
CA LEU A 149 20.19 6.17 6.47
C LEU A 149 21.49 6.45 7.25
N SER A 150 21.43 6.29 8.56
CA SER A 150 22.59 6.39 9.45
C SER A 150 22.71 5.09 10.25
N LEU A 151 23.83 4.38 10.09
CA LEU A 151 24.19 3.16 10.83
C LEU A 151 25.52 3.41 11.58
N PRO A 152 25.47 4.05 12.77
CA PRO A 152 26.66 4.45 13.52
C PRO A 152 27.59 3.27 13.85
N GLU A 153 27.03 2.11 14.14
CA GLU A 153 27.74 0.86 14.45
C GLU A 153 28.57 0.33 13.27
N GLN A 154 28.23 0.71 12.04
CA GLN A 154 29.00 0.39 10.84
C GLN A 154 29.84 1.58 10.33
N HIS A 155 29.82 2.70 11.04
CA HIS A 155 30.37 3.98 10.56
C HIS A 155 29.86 4.38 9.16
N LEU A 156 28.60 4.06 8.86
CA LEU A 156 28.01 4.24 7.53
C LEU A 156 26.89 5.30 7.55
N VAL A 157 26.94 6.19 6.56
CA VAL A 157 25.84 7.09 6.19
C VAL A 157 25.58 6.92 4.70
N LEU A 158 24.33 6.67 4.33
CA LEU A 158 23.88 6.57 2.94
C LEU A 158 22.80 7.61 2.69
N GLU A 159 22.90 8.32 1.58
CA GLU A 159 21.93 9.32 1.13
C GLU A 159 21.58 9.04 -0.33
N GLN A 160 20.28 9.05 -0.64
CA GLN A 160 19.71 8.91 -1.97
C GLN A 160 18.66 9.99 -2.22
#